data_AF-F8JRY7-F1
#
_entry.id   AF-F8JRY7-F1
#
_cell.length_a   1.000
_cell.length_b   1.000
_cell.length_c   1.000
_cell.angle_alpha   90.00
_cell.angle_beta   90.00
_cell.angle_gamma   90.00
#
_symmetry.space_group_name_H-M   'P 1'
#
loop_
_entity.id
_entity.type
_entity.pdbx_description
1 polymer ?
#
loop_
_entity_poly.entity_id
_entity_poly.type
_entity_poly.pdbx_seq_one_letter_code
_entity_poly.pdbx_strand_id
1 'polypeptide(L)'
;MTDTETVQPRQLRLDGGEDPCTPPRRRPRAASRPPLGRVSDTTPRLSGAEAERAAATVRDATLADLLASANPWDVDRVKAVTLAAARQDPAGEVSANTLRDLLEPHLHWLIAPTFNALSHQRGVLINTGRKVPSTSPRTKGHGITVYRLASVRSGAA
;
A
#
# COMPACT_ATOMS: atom_id res chain seq x y z
N MET A 1 -28.30 15.20 26.07
CA MET A 1 -27.46 16.38 26.31
C MET A 1 -26.01 15.99 26.10
N THR A 2 -25.54 16.06 24.85
CA THR A 2 -24.12 16.05 24.47
C THR A 2 -24.05 16.47 23.00
N ASP A 3 -24.25 17.76 22.75
CA ASP A 3 -23.91 18.38 21.46
C ASP A 3 -22.43 18.74 21.48
N THR A 4 -21.67 18.12 20.58
CA THR A 4 -20.26 18.46 20.32
C THR A 4 -20.24 19.28 19.04
N GLU A 5 -20.31 20.60 19.16
CA GLU A 5 -20.19 21.50 18.01
C GLU A 5 -18.73 21.96 17.85
N THR A 6 -18.15 21.53 16.73
CA THR A 6 -16.86 21.99 16.19
C THR A 6 -17.10 23.26 15.41
N VAL A 7 -16.47 24.38 15.81
CA VAL A 7 -16.43 25.62 15.01
C VAL A 7 -15.00 26.16 14.96
N GLN A 8 -14.51 26.31 13.73
CA GLN A 8 -13.15 26.74 13.39
C GLN A 8 -12.89 28.23 13.70
N PRO A 9 -11.64 28.63 13.98
CA PRO A 9 -11.29 30.04 14.13
C PRO A 9 -11.21 30.78 12.78
N ARG A 10 -11.85 31.96 12.76
CA ARG A 10 -11.89 32.96 11.69
C ARG A 10 -10.50 33.36 11.19
N GLN A 11 -10.38 33.43 9.86
CA GLN A 11 -9.27 34.00 9.11
C GLN A 11 -9.02 35.47 9.50
N LEU A 12 -7.77 35.79 9.81
CA LEU A 12 -7.26 37.13 10.09
C LEU A 12 -7.01 37.84 8.75
N ARG A 13 -7.79 38.88 8.45
CA ARG A 13 -7.50 39.85 7.38
C ARG A 13 -6.25 40.64 7.78
N LEU A 14 -5.23 40.65 6.92
CA LEU A 14 -4.16 41.63 6.99
C LEU A 14 -4.49 42.75 6.00
N ASP A 15 -4.90 43.89 6.54
CA ASP A 15 -5.04 45.15 5.83
C ASP A 15 -3.67 45.61 5.33
N GLY A 16 -3.53 45.75 4.02
CA GLY A 16 -2.41 46.42 3.38
C GLY A 16 -2.57 47.94 3.51
N GLY A 17 -1.84 48.53 4.45
CA GLY A 17 -1.63 49.98 4.53
C GLY A 17 -0.33 50.35 3.83
N GLU A 18 -0.44 50.94 2.64
CA GLU A 18 0.68 51.60 1.95
C GLU A 18 0.74 53.06 2.43
N ASP A 19 1.83 53.44 3.12
CA ASP A 19 2.13 54.83 3.47
C ASP A 19 3.01 55.49 2.37
N PRO A 20 2.53 56.54 1.67
CA PRO A 20 3.26 57.22 0.61
C PRO A 20 4.02 58.43 1.14
N CYS A 21 5.10 58.24 1.88
CA CYS A 21 6.05 59.34 2.14
C CYS A 21 7.43 58.84 2.56
N THR A 22 8.26 58.46 1.59
CA THR A 22 9.71 58.32 1.81
C THR A 22 10.46 59.05 0.70
N PRO A 23 11.27 60.08 1.02
CA PRO A 23 12.03 60.83 0.01
C PRO A 23 13.19 59.99 -0.57
N PRO A 24 13.62 60.25 -1.83
CA PRO A 24 14.64 59.45 -2.48
C PRO A 24 16.02 59.68 -1.86
N ARG A 25 16.64 58.60 -1.35
CA ARG A 25 18.04 58.62 -0.93
C ARG A 25 18.95 58.74 -2.15
N ARG A 26 19.85 59.74 -2.11
CA ARG A 26 20.92 59.98 -3.08
C ARG A 26 21.75 58.70 -3.31
N ARG A 27 21.97 58.34 -4.58
CA ARG A 27 22.90 57.27 -4.96
C ARG A 27 24.34 57.68 -4.61
N PRO A 28 25.13 56.86 -3.90
CA PRO A 28 26.57 57.01 -3.91
C PRO A 28 27.14 56.57 -5.27
N ARG A 29 28.12 57.35 -5.72
CA ARG A 29 28.93 57.18 -6.94
C ARG A 29 29.53 55.78 -7.00
N ALA A 30 29.56 55.19 -8.20
CA ALA A 30 30.18 53.90 -8.48
C ALA A 30 31.62 53.82 -7.96
N ALA A 31 31.84 52.96 -6.97
CA ALA A 31 33.17 52.42 -6.66
C ALA A 31 33.29 51.07 -7.39
N SER A 32 34.35 50.96 -8.18
CA SER A 32 34.70 49.85 -9.06
C SER A 32 34.52 48.48 -8.39
N ARG A 33 33.67 47.62 -8.96
CA ARG A 33 33.67 46.18 -8.62
C ARG A 33 34.99 45.57 -9.11
N PRO A 34 35.73 44.81 -8.28
CA PRO A 34 36.79 43.96 -8.78
C PRO A 34 36.20 42.91 -9.72
N PRO A 35 36.93 42.45 -10.76
CA PRO A 35 36.43 41.43 -11.66
C PRO A 35 36.11 40.17 -10.85
N LEU A 36 34.89 39.67 -11.00
CA LEU A 36 34.48 38.38 -10.46
C LEU A 36 35.39 37.33 -11.11
N GLY A 37 36.35 36.83 -10.32
CA GLY A 37 37.07 35.60 -10.65
C GLY A 37 36.02 34.54 -10.94
N ARG A 38 36.07 33.99 -12.16
CA ARG A 38 35.18 32.92 -12.60
C ARG A 38 35.46 31.72 -11.69
N VAL A 39 34.64 31.51 -10.68
CA VAL A 39 34.60 30.23 -9.95
C VAL A 39 34.15 29.19 -10.96
N SER A 40 35.09 28.40 -11.45
CA SER A 40 34.82 27.19 -12.20
C SER A 40 34.14 26.23 -11.24
N ASP A 41 32.82 26.34 -11.13
CA ASP A 41 31.98 25.37 -10.46
C ASP A 41 32.03 24.09 -11.31
N THR A 42 33.10 23.31 -11.08
CA THR A 42 33.41 22.10 -11.85
C THR A 42 32.65 20.98 -11.18
N THR A 43 31.32 21.01 -11.29
CA THR A 43 30.55 19.78 -11.09
C THR A 43 30.90 18.88 -12.27
N PRO A 44 31.54 17.71 -12.06
CA PRO A 44 31.91 16.84 -13.16
C PRO A 44 30.63 16.40 -13.87
N ARG A 45 30.46 16.84 -15.13
CA ARG A 45 29.40 16.31 -15.99
C ARG A 45 29.80 14.89 -16.35
N LEU A 46 29.08 13.92 -15.81
CA LEU A 46 29.20 12.52 -16.22
C LEU A 46 28.98 12.44 -17.73
N SER A 47 29.80 11.63 -18.41
CA SER A 47 29.53 11.28 -19.80
C SER A 47 28.20 10.52 -19.91
N GLY A 48 27.56 10.53 -21.08
CA GLY A 48 26.26 9.87 -21.26
C GLY A 48 26.26 8.39 -20.84
N ALA A 49 27.33 7.66 -21.12
CA ALA A 49 27.49 6.25 -20.73
C ALA A 49 27.70 6.06 -19.22
N GLU A 50 28.33 7.01 -18.52
CA GLU A 50 28.47 6.97 -17.06
C GLU A 50 27.15 7.32 -16.38
N ALA A 51 26.43 8.31 -16.89
CA ALA A 51 25.09 8.66 -16.42
C ALA A 51 24.11 7.50 -16.60
N GLU A 52 24.15 6.81 -17.74
CA GLU A 52 23.31 5.64 -18.01
C GLU A 52 23.65 4.47 -17.08
N ARG A 53 24.95 4.19 -16.86
CA ARG A 53 25.38 3.16 -15.90
C ARG A 53 24.96 3.48 -14.47
N ALA A 54 25.09 4.74 -14.04
CA ALA A 54 24.63 5.18 -12.72
C ALA A 54 23.11 5.04 -12.58
N ALA A 55 22.34 5.41 -13.60
CA ALA A 55 20.89 5.24 -13.62
C ALA A 55 20.48 3.76 -13.56
N ALA A 56 21.18 2.89 -14.30
CA ALA A 56 20.95 1.44 -14.24
C ALA A 56 21.21 0.89 -12.83
N THR A 57 22.33 1.27 -12.20
CA THR A 57 22.64 0.87 -10.82
C THR A 57 21.57 1.34 -9.83
N VAL A 58 21.10 2.59 -9.94
CA VAL A 58 20.04 3.11 -9.06
C VAL A 58 18.73 2.35 -9.27
N ARG A 59 18.36 2.07 -10.52
CA ARG A 59 17.17 1.28 -10.84
C ARG A 59 17.25 -0.12 -10.25
N ASP A 60 18.37 -0.80 -10.43
CA ASP A 60 18.54 -2.17 -9.98
C ASP A 60 18.57 -2.26 -8.44
N ALA A 61 19.17 -1.27 -7.76
CA ALA A 61 19.09 -1.13 -6.30
C ALA A 61 17.66 -0.87 -5.82
N THR A 62 16.93 0.02 -6.50
CA THR A 62 15.51 0.30 -6.18
C THR A 62 14.66 -0.95 -6.35
N LEU A 63 14.89 -1.73 -7.41
CA LEU A 63 14.19 -2.99 -7.63
C LEU A 63 14.51 -4.01 -6.53
N ALA A 64 15.79 -4.12 -6.14
CA ALA A 64 16.20 -5.00 -5.05
C ALA A 64 15.54 -4.61 -3.72
N ASP A 65 15.49 -3.33 -3.39
CA ASP A 65 14.84 -2.82 -2.19
C ASP A 65 13.32 -3.07 -2.21
N LEU A 66 12.68 -2.87 -3.37
CA LEU A 66 11.25 -3.17 -3.54
C LEU A 66 10.96 -4.66 -3.36
N LEU A 67 11.80 -5.54 -3.90
CA LEU A 67 11.68 -6.99 -3.73
C LEU A 67 11.97 -7.43 -2.28
N ALA A 68 12.95 -6.83 -1.61
CA ALA A 68 13.23 -7.09 -0.20
C ALA A 68 12.11 -6.58 0.72
N SER A 69 11.44 -5.49 0.32
CA SER A 69 10.25 -4.97 0.99
C SER A 69 8.95 -5.68 0.60
N ALA A 70 9.01 -6.59 -0.39
CA ALA A 70 7.81 -7.23 -0.92
C ALA A 70 7.11 -8.01 0.18
N ASN A 71 5.80 -7.81 0.27
CA ASN A 71 4.95 -8.45 1.26
C ASN A 71 5.14 -9.99 1.18
N PRO A 72 5.52 -10.67 2.27
CA PRO A 72 5.73 -12.13 2.27
C PRO A 72 4.43 -12.94 2.08
N TRP A 73 3.29 -12.24 1.98
CA TRP A 73 1.99 -12.81 1.74
C TRP A 73 1.62 -12.78 0.27
N ASP A 74 1.47 -13.98 -0.28
CA ASP A 74 0.89 -14.24 -1.59
C ASP A 74 -0.30 -15.20 -1.49
N VAL A 75 -0.92 -15.50 -2.63
CA VAL A 75 -2.05 -16.44 -2.70
C VAL A 75 -1.63 -17.84 -2.21
N ASP A 76 -0.40 -18.27 -2.44
CA ASP A 76 0.06 -19.61 -2.04
C ASP A 76 0.20 -19.75 -0.52
N ARG A 77 0.68 -18.71 0.15
CA ARG A 77 0.74 -18.67 1.61
C ARG A 77 -0.66 -18.62 2.22
N VAL A 78 -1.58 -17.85 1.63
CA VAL A 78 -2.98 -17.81 2.09
C VAL A 78 -3.70 -19.14 1.82
N LYS A 79 -3.38 -19.86 0.74
CA LYS A 79 -3.85 -21.25 0.54
C LYS A 79 -3.41 -22.17 1.68
N ALA A 80 -2.14 -22.11 2.09
CA ALA A 80 -1.62 -22.91 3.19
C ALA A 80 -2.38 -22.62 4.50
N VAL A 81 -2.61 -21.34 4.81
CA VAL A 81 -3.43 -20.92 5.96
C VAL A 81 -4.87 -21.46 5.84
N THR A 82 -5.47 -21.37 4.65
CA THR A 82 -6.84 -21.86 4.40
C THR A 82 -6.96 -23.36 4.66
N LEU A 83 -6.00 -24.15 4.17
CA LEU A 83 -5.97 -25.59 4.39
C LEU A 83 -5.71 -25.94 5.86
N ALA A 84 -4.85 -25.19 6.54
CA ALA A 84 -4.61 -25.36 7.97
C ALA A 84 -5.87 -25.07 8.80
N ALA A 85 -6.56 -23.95 8.51
CA ALA A 85 -7.81 -23.58 9.17
C ALA A 85 -8.89 -24.65 8.96
N ALA A 86 -9.06 -25.12 7.72
CA ALA A 86 -10.03 -26.17 7.43
C ALA A 86 -9.70 -27.51 8.12
N ARG A 87 -8.42 -27.84 8.34
CA ARG A 87 -8.02 -29.05 9.09
C ARG A 87 -8.23 -28.94 10.60
N GLN A 88 -8.22 -27.72 11.13
CA GLN A 88 -8.46 -27.46 12.56
C GLN A 88 -9.95 -27.49 12.89
N ASP A 89 -10.81 -27.15 11.94
CA ASP A 89 -12.25 -27.26 12.09
C ASP A 89 -12.69 -28.74 12.12
N PRO A 90 -13.45 -29.19 13.14
CA PRO A 90 -13.87 -30.59 13.26
C PRO A 90 -14.72 -31.11 12.09
N ALA A 91 -15.44 -30.22 11.39
CA ALA A 91 -16.24 -30.57 10.22
C ALA A 91 -15.44 -30.47 8.91
N GLY A 92 -14.16 -30.06 8.99
CA GLY A 92 -13.33 -29.81 7.82
C GLY A 92 -13.73 -28.55 7.06
N GLU A 93 -14.47 -27.63 7.69
CA GLU A 93 -15.11 -26.50 7.03
C GLU A 93 -14.31 -25.20 7.16
N VAL A 94 -14.40 -24.34 6.14
CA VAL A 94 -13.77 -23.02 6.12
C VAL A 94 -14.60 -22.05 5.29
N SER A 95 -14.61 -20.78 5.71
CA SER A 95 -15.29 -19.70 5.00
C SER A 95 -14.38 -18.49 4.86
N ALA A 96 -14.80 -17.52 4.03
CA ALA A 96 -14.08 -16.26 3.93
C ALA A 96 -14.10 -15.46 5.25
N ASN A 97 -15.04 -15.69 6.17
CA ASN A 97 -14.99 -15.07 7.49
C ASN A 97 -13.84 -15.65 8.32
N THR A 98 -13.67 -16.97 8.31
CA THR A 98 -12.55 -17.65 8.99
C THR A 98 -11.20 -17.03 8.60
N LEU A 99 -10.99 -16.75 7.31
CA LEU A 99 -9.75 -16.10 6.86
C LEU A 99 -9.65 -14.63 7.25
N ARG A 100 -10.77 -13.90 7.37
CA ARG A 100 -10.73 -12.51 7.84
C ARG A 100 -10.34 -12.40 9.30
N ASP A 101 -10.68 -13.40 10.09
CA ASP A 101 -10.33 -13.48 11.51
C ASP A 101 -8.85 -13.85 11.71
N LEU A 102 -8.28 -14.61 10.75
CA LEU A 102 -6.88 -15.07 10.80
C LEU A 102 -5.88 -14.13 10.13
N LEU A 103 -6.31 -13.35 9.13
CA LEU A 103 -5.43 -12.51 8.32
C LEU A 103 -5.61 -11.03 8.66
N GLU A 104 -4.51 -10.29 8.58
CA GLU A 104 -4.54 -8.85 8.71
C GLU A 104 -5.42 -8.21 7.61
N PRO A 105 -6.12 -7.09 7.88
CA PRO A 105 -7.06 -6.48 6.94
C PRO A 105 -6.48 -6.17 5.54
N HIS A 106 -5.21 -5.79 5.48
CA HIS A 106 -4.53 -5.48 4.22
C HIS A 106 -4.27 -6.72 3.33
N LEU A 107 -4.51 -7.93 3.84
CA LEU A 107 -4.39 -9.20 3.10
C LEU A 107 -5.75 -9.74 2.62
N HIS A 108 -6.87 -9.12 3.01
CA HIS A 108 -8.20 -9.67 2.71
C HIS A 108 -8.52 -9.74 1.20
N TRP A 109 -7.79 -9.00 0.37
CA TRP A 109 -7.89 -9.10 -1.09
C TRP A 109 -7.39 -10.45 -1.63
N LEU A 110 -6.54 -11.18 -0.90
CA LEU A 110 -6.04 -12.52 -1.25
C LEU A 110 -7.06 -13.64 -0.98
N ILE A 111 -8.15 -13.36 -0.24
CA ILE A 111 -9.13 -14.38 0.15
C ILE A 111 -9.89 -14.92 -1.07
N ALA A 112 -10.44 -14.05 -1.90
CA ALA A 112 -11.18 -14.45 -3.10
C ALA A 112 -10.35 -15.29 -4.10
N PRO A 113 -9.14 -14.87 -4.51
CA PRO A 113 -8.32 -15.69 -5.40
C PRO A 113 -7.90 -17.02 -4.77
N THR A 114 -7.72 -17.07 -3.44
CA THR A 114 -7.43 -18.32 -2.73
C THR A 114 -8.58 -19.32 -2.83
N PHE A 115 -9.81 -18.91 -2.53
CA PHE A 115 -10.98 -19.80 -2.66
C PHE A 115 -11.20 -20.25 -4.10
N ASN A 116 -11.01 -19.35 -5.07
CA ASN A 116 -11.13 -19.69 -6.48
C ASN A 116 -10.11 -20.76 -6.90
N ALA A 117 -8.86 -20.61 -6.46
CA ALA A 117 -7.80 -21.57 -6.78
C ALA A 117 -8.02 -22.94 -6.09
N LEU A 118 -8.48 -22.95 -4.83
CA LEU A 118 -8.67 -24.19 -4.08
C LEU A 118 -9.92 -24.96 -4.48
N SER A 119 -11.03 -24.28 -4.81
CA SER A 119 -12.27 -24.95 -5.21
C SER A 119 -12.30 -25.27 -6.70
N HIS A 120 -12.10 -24.27 -7.57
CA HIS A 120 -12.35 -24.43 -9.01
C HIS A 120 -11.16 -25.03 -9.77
N GLN A 121 -9.93 -24.68 -9.40
CA GLN A 121 -8.74 -25.12 -10.15
C GLN A 121 -8.19 -26.45 -9.65
N ARG A 122 -8.32 -26.75 -8.34
CA ARG A 122 -7.73 -27.95 -7.74
C ARG A 122 -8.73 -28.93 -7.14
N GLY A 123 -10.01 -28.55 -6.99
CA GLY A 123 -11.03 -29.42 -6.40
C GLY A 123 -10.74 -29.83 -4.95
N VAL A 124 -9.86 -29.11 -4.25
CA VAL A 124 -9.44 -29.42 -2.88
C VAL A 124 -10.50 -28.97 -1.87
N LEU A 125 -11.22 -27.90 -2.20
CA LEU A 125 -12.35 -27.41 -1.43
C LEU A 125 -13.66 -27.65 -2.18
N ILE A 126 -14.59 -28.33 -1.54
CA ILE A 126 -15.93 -28.61 -2.07
C ILE A 126 -16.90 -27.61 -1.45
N ASN A 127 -17.71 -26.97 -2.28
CA ASN A 127 -18.80 -26.11 -1.82
C ASN A 127 -19.84 -26.96 -1.08
N THR A 128 -20.20 -26.57 0.14
CA THR A 128 -21.16 -27.33 0.96
C THR A 128 -22.63 -26.98 0.67
N GLY A 129 -22.87 -25.93 -0.13
CA GLY A 129 -24.19 -25.34 -0.36
C GLY A 129 -24.67 -24.44 0.79
N ARG A 130 -24.02 -24.48 1.95
CA ARG A 130 -24.34 -23.61 3.10
C ARG A 130 -23.75 -22.21 2.88
N LYS A 131 -24.47 -21.21 3.39
CA LYS A 131 -24.01 -19.81 3.40
C LYS A 131 -24.06 -19.26 4.82
N VAL A 132 -23.08 -18.43 5.16
CA VAL A 132 -23.00 -17.67 6.41
C VAL A 132 -23.01 -16.17 6.10
N PRO A 133 -23.58 -15.31 6.95
CA PRO A 133 -23.56 -13.87 6.73
C PRO A 133 -22.11 -13.36 6.75
N SER A 134 -21.78 -12.46 5.82
CA SER A 134 -20.46 -11.84 5.78
C SER A 134 -20.20 -10.92 6.97
N THR A 135 -19.01 -11.04 7.56
CA THR A 135 -18.52 -10.11 8.60
C THR A 135 -17.92 -8.83 8.01
N SER A 136 -17.75 -8.74 6.68
CA SER A 136 -17.19 -7.55 6.04
C SER A 136 -18.21 -6.40 5.97
N PRO A 137 -17.89 -5.19 6.49
CA PRO A 137 -18.82 -4.06 6.49
C PRO A 137 -19.30 -3.66 5.08
N ARG A 138 -18.41 -3.73 4.08
CA ARG A 138 -18.71 -3.38 2.68
C ARG A 138 -19.82 -4.23 2.07
N THR A 139 -19.95 -5.46 2.54
CA THR A 139 -20.87 -6.44 1.98
C THR A 139 -22.25 -6.41 2.61
N LYS A 140 -22.53 -5.56 3.62
CA LYS A 140 -23.88 -5.46 4.23
C LYS A 140 -24.51 -6.81 4.60
N GLY A 141 -23.70 -7.77 5.04
CA GLY A 141 -24.17 -9.11 5.43
C GLY A 141 -24.51 -10.07 4.28
N HIS A 142 -24.06 -9.83 3.03
CA HIS A 142 -24.25 -10.79 1.94
C HIS A 142 -23.75 -12.19 2.31
N GLY A 143 -24.43 -13.22 1.82
CA GLY A 143 -24.10 -14.61 2.10
C GLY A 143 -22.76 -15.04 1.52
N ILE A 144 -21.91 -15.64 2.36
CA ILE A 144 -20.62 -16.23 2.01
C ILE A 144 -20.76 -17.74 2.03
N THR A 145 -20.30 -18.36 0.96
CA THR A 145 -20.25 -19.82 0.82
C THR A 145 -19.30 -20.45 1.84
N VAL A 146 -19.76 -21.53 2.48
CA VAL A 146 -18.91 -22.41 3.29
C VAL A 146 -18.35 -23.51 2.41
N TYR A 147 -17.06 -23.77 2.54
CA TYR A 147 -16.36 -24.82 1.84
C TYR A 147 -15.93 -25.89 2.83
N ARG A 148 -15.76 -27.12 2.34
CA ARG A 148 -15.24 -28.24 3.11
C ARG A 148 -14.07 -28.87 2.37
N LEU A 149 -13.07 -29.36 3.09
CA LEU A 149 -12.01 -30.16 2.48
C LEU A 149 -12.60 -31.36 1.76
N ALA A 150 -12.18 -31.56 0.51
CA ALA A 150 -12.41 -32.82 -0.17
C ALA A 150 -11.76 -33.92 0.68
N SER A 151 -12.51 -35.00 0.93
CA SER A 151 -11.93 -36.17 1.57
C SER A 151 -10.78 -36.64 0.67
N VAL A 152 -9.55 -36.49 1.15
CA VAL A 152 -8.42 -37.16 0.53
C VAL A 152 -8.77 -38.64 0.61
N ARG A 153 -9.02 -39.29 -0.53
CA ARG A 153 -8.82 -40.74 -0.60
C ARG A 153 -7.37 -40.93 -0.21
N SER A 154 -7.11 -41.23 1.05
CA SER A 154 -5.82 -41.75 1.51
C SER A 154 -5.49 -42.87 0.54
N GLY A 155 -4.41 -42.74 -0.21
CA GLY A 155 -4.00 -43.75 -1.19
C GLY A 155 -3.82 -45.08 -0.48
N ALA A 156 -4.80 -45.96 -0.65
CA ALA A 156 -4.64 -47.40 -0.50
C ALA A 156 -4.34 -47.93 -1.90
N ALA A 157 -3.06 -48.11 -2.19
CA ALA A 157 -2.52 -48.98 -3.23
C ALA A 157 -1.07 -49.33 -2.82
#